data_AF-A0A2W2D9R1-F1
#
_entry.id   AF-A0A2W2D9R1-F1
#
_cell.length_a   1.000
_cell.length_b   1.000
_cell.length_c   1.000
_cell.angle_alpha   90.00
_cell.angle_beta   90.00
_cell.angle_gamma   90.00
#
_symmetry.space_group_name_H-M   'P 1'
#
loop_
_entity.id
_entity.type
_entity.pdbx_description
1 polymer ?
#
loop_
_entity_poly.entity_id
_entity_poly.type
_entity_poly.pdbx_seq_one_letter_code
_entity_poly.pdbx_strand_id
1 'polypeptide(L)'
;MAKGSGLGVRGGLLLGLIVVVVLAATGVWNPFPGMWDWVNRRQPISEPDVVWQQRIGGTPRSVTIAGEAVVVEQRTRVEARSLAAGTQLWERKADWTAVAGDGAEAVVLVGRLLVKGYEVLDPTTGVTRRRDDDAVAVWTYRNLLLDARCIEATDCTLTAWDPRGTAPLWTAFLPGVSSGLLADNPNLLDTRRLTTNRIHEEVAGPESVPPLLGFPVDGRVHVVDTATGRVLQNVEPGRDERLAVIGGRLLHIAARSEDGSCYFTLSGRDPVSGQETWQRTGLNLRTADSAGCVQREDPYGARNVLVGVSPDGREAVLDGYDGRLLLVTENSERVLAVDDRYAMVRTADRGTVSTRTLSSGRVRWNRPAGAKAGAALTPYAALLADEKPNRLLALDPATGRELAVLRTSANALAVGPAGMVIGEGREIGYVRFGAATGDAPGAGDPARDGNGPAPGPAGTGGVPGPQDSCGPKNELCVPTDDGK
;
A
#
# COMPACT_ATOMS: atom_id res chain seq x y z
N MET A 1 50.16 18.33 61.65
CA MET A 1 49.51 19.59 61.22
C MET A 1 49.53 19.65 59.70
N ALA A 2 48.40 20.03 59.11
CA ALA A 2 48.19 20.14 57.66
C ALA A 2 48.66 21.49 57.08
N LYS A 3 49.01 21.48 55.79
CA LYS A 3 48.82 22.52 54.75
C LYS A 3 49.43 21.94 53.45
N GLY A 4 48.76 21.71 52.32
CA GLY A 4 47.54 22.28 51.77
C GLY A 4 47.89 23.20 50.60
N SER A 5 48.06 22.67 49.38
CA SER A 5 47.65 23.31 48.11
C SER A 5 48.03 22.45 46.90
N GLY A 6 47.04 22.13 46.09
CA GLY A 6 47.16 21.43 44.80
C GLY A 6 45.83 21.33 44.06
N LEU A 7 44.88 22.23 44.39
CA LEU A 7 43.55 22.31 43.79
C LEU A 7 43.44 23.44 42.74
N GLY A 8 44.53 24.17 42.46
CA GLY A 8 44.49 25.40 41.65
C GLY A 8 44.29 25.17 40.15
N VAL A 9 45.01 24.19 39.57
CA VAL A 9 45.01 24.02 38.11
C VAL A 9 43.79 23.25 37.60
N ARG A 10 43.42 22.16 38.30
CA ARG A 10 42.23 21.37 37.95
C ARG A 10 40.93 22.10 38.27
N GLY A 11 40.89 22.87 39.37
CA GLY A 11 39.74 23.72 39.71
C GLY A 11 39.54 24.85 38.71
N GLY A 12 40.62 25.52 38.28
CA GLY A 12 40.57 26.58 37.27
C GLY A 12 40.11 26.09 35.89
N LEU A 13 40.54 24.90 35.47
CA LEU A 13 40.12 24.30 34.19
C LEU A 13 38.64 23.92 34.20
N LEU A 14 38.14 23.38 35.31
CA LEU A 14 36.72 23.03 35.47
C LEU A 14 35.84 24.28 35.52
N LEU A 15 36.27 25.33 36.23
CA LEU A 15 35.59 26.63 36.24
C LEU A 15 35.59 27.27 34.85
N GLY A 16 36.72 27.23 34.13
CA GLY A 16 36.82 27.72 32.77
C GLY A 16 35.87 26.99 31.82
N LEU A 17 35.79 25.66 31.91
CA LEU A 17 34.86 24.84 31.13
C LEU A 17 33.39 25.19 31.46
N ILE A 18 33.04 25.31 32.75
CA ILE A 18 31.69 25.69 33.18
C ILE A 18 31.32 27.08 32.67
N VAL A 19 32.24 28.05 32.74
CA VAL A 19 32.03 29.41 32.23
C VAL A 19 31.79 29.40 30.72
N VAL A 20 32.58 28.61 29.95
CA VAL A 20 32.37 28.47 28.49
C VAL A 20 31.02 27.82 28.18
N VAL A 21 30.61 26.78 28.91
CA VAL A 21 29.30 26.13 28.74
C VAL A 21 28.15 27.08 29.08
N VAL A 22 28.26 27.84 30.16
CA VAL A 22 27.23 28.82 30.56
C VAL A 22 27.15 29.97 29.55
N LEU A 23 28.27 30.51 29.08
CA LEU A 23 28.30 31.57 28.07
C LEU A 23 27.73 31.09 26.71
N ALA A 24 28.00 29.84 26.34
CA ALA A 24 27.41 29.22 25.16
C ALA A 24 25.90 28.97 25.31
N ALA A 25 25.46 28.46 26.46
CA ALA A 25 24.04 28.18 26.73
C ALA A 25 23.19 29.45 26.91
N THR A 26 23.78 30.55 27.39
CA THR A 26 23.11 31.85 27.59
C THR A 26 23.16 32.74 26.34
N GLY A 27 23.82 32.31 25.26
CA GLY A 27 23.89 33.04 24.00
C GLY A 27 24.83 34.27 24.00
N VAL A 28 25.62 34.45 25.07
CA VAL A 28 26.53 35.59 25.23
C VAL A 28 27.82 35.40 24.41
N TRP A 29 28.29 34.16 24.25
CA TRP A 29 29.45 33.84 23.40
C TRP A 29 29.43 32.37 22.93
N ASN A 30 29.39 32.15 21.61
CA ASN A 30 29.45 30.82 21.00
C ASN A 30 30.79 30.68 20.23
N PRO A 31 31.81 29.99 20.77
CA PRO A 31 33.09 29.80 20.09
C PRO A 31 33.02 28.82 18.90
N PHE A 32 31.89 28.16 18.67
CA PHE A 32 31.71 27.16 17.62
C PHE A 32 30.37 27.31 16.85
N PRO A 33 30.08 28.47 16.24
CA PRO A 33 28.81 28.73 15.57
C PRO A 33 28.51 27.70 14.46
N GLY A 34 29.52 27.36 13.65
CA GLY A 34 29.37 26.39 12.56
C GLY A 34 29.14 24.94 13.02
N MET A 35 29.54 24.56 14.24
CA MET A 35 29.34 23.21 14.77
C MET A 35 27.89 23.00 15.21
N TRP A 36 27.29 24.03 15.80
CA TRP A 36 25.86 24.01 16.15
C TRP A 36 24.98 24.14 14.92
N ASP A 37 25.37 24.94 13.93
CA ASP A 37 24.66 25.00 12.64
C ASP A 37 24.73 23.68 11.88
N TRP A 38 25.82 22.91 12.01
CA TRP A 38 25.95 21.57 11.43
C TRP A 38 25.15 20.51 12.20
N VAL A 39 25.15 20.55 13.54
CA VAL A 39 24.29 19.69 14.39
C VAL A 39 22.80 19.97 14.15
N ASN A 40 22.44 21.23 13.88
CA ASN A 40 21.07 21.64 13.58
C ASN A 40 20.70 21.48 12.11
N ARG A 41 21.67 21.23 11.21
CA ARG A 41 21.39 21.01 9.79
C ARG A 41 20.77 19.62 9.64
N ARG A 42 19.48 19.58 9.33
CA ARG A 42 18.78 18.33 8.99
C ARG A 42 19.53 17.68 7.84
N GLN A 43 20.03 16.46 8.05
CA GLN A 43 20.61 15.68 6.97
C GLN A 43 19.49 15.38 5.96
N PRO A 44 19.75 15.52 4.65
CA PRO A 44 18.78 15.12 3.64
C PRO A 44 18.37 13.66 3.84
N ILE A 45 17.06 13.40 3.84
CA ILE A 45 16.52 12.05 4.00
C ILE A 45 16.78 11.18 2.74
N SER A 46 17.07 11.81 1.60
CA SER A 46 17.41 11.12 0.35
C SER A 46 18.32 11.97 -0.53
N GLU A 47 19.01 11.31 -1.45
CA GLU A 47 19.59 11.93 -2.64
C GLU A 47 18.89 11.38 -3.90
N PRO A 48 18.40 12.21 -4.83
CA PRO A 48 18.32 13.67 -4.76
C PRO A 48 17.41 14.15 -3.61
N ASP A 49 17.52 15.44 -3.30
CA ASP A 49 16.69 16.08 -2.28
C ASP A 49 15.20 15.93 -2.60
N VAL A 50 14.40 15.78 -1.54
CA VAL A 50 12.95 15.74 -1.61
C VAL A 50 12.37 17.15 -1.84
N VAL A 51 11.13 17.22 -2.35
CA VAL A 51 10.41 18.50 -2.53
C VAL A 51 10.28 19.25 -1.21
N TRP A 52 10.02 18.52 -0.14
CA TRP A 52 10.05 19.01 1.23
C TRP A 52 10.37 17.87 2.18
N GLN A 53 11.00 18.21 3.32
CA GLN A 53 11.29 17.31 4.43
C GLN A 53 10.80 17.94 5.73
N GLN A 54 10.01 17.20 6.50
CA GLN A 54 9.43 17.66 7.75
C GLN A 54 9.65 16.65 8.86
N ARG A 55 9.90 17.18 10.05
CA ARG A 55 9.96 16.39 11.28
C ARG A 55 8.60 16.46 11.97
N ILE A 56 7.95 15.31 12.08
CA ILE A 56 6.65 15.18 12.75
C ILE A 56 6.81 14.92 14.24
N GLY A 57 5.72 15.12 14.98
CA GLY A 57 5.78 15.10 16.44
C GLY A 57 6.03 13.72 17.05
N GLY A 58 5.78 12.63 16.33
CA GLY A 58 5.94 11.24 16.75
C GLY A 58 6.24 10.33 15.55
N THR A 59 6.57 9.06 15.80
CA THR A 59 6.80 8.09 14.72
C THR A 59 5.47 7.81 14.01
N PRO A 60 5.42 7.88 12.68
CA PRO A 60 4.19 7.61 11.94
C PRO A 60 3.85 6.12 12.05
N ARG A 61 2.57 5.82 12.27
CA ARG A 61 2.04 4.45 12.21
C ARG A 61 1.67 4.08 10.79
N SER A 62 0.93 4.97 10.13
CA SER A 62 0.59 4.91 8.72
C SER A 62 0.71 6.30 8.12
N VAL A 63 0.89 6.34 6.80
CA VAL A 63 0.85 7.57 6.01
C VAL A 63 0.08 7.27 4.74
N THR A 64 -0.86 8.13 4.38
CA THR A 64 -1.64 7.99 3.14
C THR A 64 -1.78 9.34 2.44
N ILE A 65 -1.85 9.34 1.11
CA ILE A 65 -2.13 10.54 0.32
C ILE A 65 -3.64 10.61 0.05
N ALA A 66 -4.26 11.72 0.44
CA ALA A 66 -5.68 12.00 0.25
C ALA A 66 -5.83 13.34 -0.48
N GLY A 67 -5.97 13.29 -1.80
CA GLY A 67 -5.95 14.47 -2.66
C GLY A 67 -4.63 15.24 -2.53
N GLU A 68 -4.71 16.53 -2.18
CA GLU A 68 -3.56 17.41 -1.98
C GLU A 68 -3.01 17.39 -0.54
N ALA A 69 -3.38 16.38 0.25
CA ALA A 69 -2.94 16.21 1.62
C ALA A 69 -2.20 14.88 1.84
N VAL A 70 -1.17 14.94 2.68
CA VAL A 70 -0.53 13.78 3.31
C VAL A 70 -1.12 13.61 4.69
N VAL A 71 -1.85 12.54 4.91
CA VAL A 71 -2.43 12.16 6.20
C VAL A 71 -1.44 11.27 6.94
N VAL A 72 -1.14 11.63 8.18
CA VAL A 72 -0.16 10.94 9.01
C VAL A 72 -0.84 10.48 10.29
N GLU A 73 -0.92 9.17 10.47
CA GLU A 73 -1.33 8.58 11.74
C GLU A 73 -0.16 8.55 12.71
N GLN A 74 -0.42 8.96 13.93
CA GLN A 74 0.47 8.72 15.06
C GLN A 74 -0.37 8.12 16.19
N ARG A 75 0.31 7.60 17.22
CA ARG A 75 -0.32 6.82 18.31
C ARG A 75 -1.61 7.42 18.91
N THR A 76 -1.72 8.74 19.02
CA THR A 76 -2.86 9.43 19.67
C THR A 76 -3.30 10.69 18.91
N ARG A 77 -2.84 10.85 17.67
CA ARG A 77 -3.20 11.99 16.83
C ARG A 77 -3.12 11.62 15.36
N VAL A 78 -3.91 12.35 14.59
CA VAL A 78 -3.87 12.35 13.13
C VAL A 78 -3.61 13.79 12.70
N GLU A 79 -2.65 13.98 11.80
CA GLU A 79 -2.38 15.28 11.21
C GLU A 79 -2.42 15.17 9.69
N ALA A 80 -2.88 16.24 9.04
CA ALA A 80 -2.73 16.38 7.59
C ALA A 80 -1.73 17.47 7.28
N ARG A 81 -0.96 17.25 6.22
CA ARG A 81 0.02 18.20 5.69
C ARG A 81 -0.24 18.44 4.22
N SER A 82 0.06 19.64 3.74
CA SER A 82 0.02 19.95 2.32
C SER A 82 0.99 19.04 1.57
N LEU A 83 0.50 18.36 0.53
CA LEU A 83 1.35 17.56 -0.36
C LEU A 83 2.38 18.43 -1.09
N ALA A 84 2.05 19.69 -1.38
CA ALA A 84 2.92 20.61 -2.11
C ALA A 84 4.08 21.14 -1.24
N ALA A 85 3.84 21.42 0.04
CA ALA A 85 4.80 22.15 0.89
C ALA A 85 5.17 21.46 2.22
N GLY A 86 4.47 20.40 2.61
CA GLY A 86 4.65 19.73 3.91
C GLY A 86 4.15 20.54 5.10
N THR A 87 3.56 21.71 4.88
CA THR A 87 2.97 22.55 5.93
C THR A 87 1.80 21.83 6.57
N GLN A 88 1.71 21.86 7.91
CA GLN A 88 0.58 21.27 8.62
C GLN A 88 -0.69 22.05 8.30
N LEU A 89 -1.73 21.34 7.85
CA LEU A 89 -3.03 21.89 7.51
C LEU A 89 -3.95 21.85 8.73
N TRP A 90 -4.00 20.69 9.39
CA TRP A 90 -4.78 20.49 10.61
C TRP A 90 -4.22 19.33 11.43
N GLU A 91 -4.62 19.28 12.70
CA GLU A 91 -4.36 18.17 13.62
C GLU A 91 -5.67 17.81 14.35
N ARG A 92 -5.86 16.51 14.63
CA ARG A 92 -6.98 15.95 15.38
C ARG A 92 -6.48 14.92 16.38
N LYS A 93 -7.12 14.89 17.56
CA LYS A 93 -6.91 13.81 18.52
C LYS A 93 -7.76 12.61 18.10
N ALA A 94 -7.09 11.57 17.61
CA ALA A 94 -7.68 10.33 17.14
C ALA A 94 -6.63 9.22 17.30
N ASP A 95 -7.08 7.99 17.49
CA ASP A 95 -6.19 6.83 17.72
C ASP A 95 -5.94 6.02 16.45
N TRP A 96 -6.76 6.23 15.42
CA TRP A 96 -6.70 5.60 14.11
C TRP A 96 -7.17 6.56 13.02
N THR A 97 -6.73 6.32 11.78
CA THR A 97 -7.22 7.02 10.58
C THR A 97 -7.29 6.09 9.39
N ALA A 98 -8.25 6.33 8.51
CA ALA A 98 -8.36 5.69 7.22
C ALA A 98 -8.67 6.71 6.12
N VAL A 99 -8.44 6.34 4.85
CA VAL A 99 -8.74 7.22 3.70
C VAL A 99 -9.65 6.47 2.74
N ALA A 100 -10.74 7.11 2.34
CA ALA A 100 -11.62 6.63 1.27
C ALA A 100 -11.62 7.65 0.13
N GLY A 101 -12.02 7.24 -1.08
CA GLY A 101 -11.95 8.11 -2.26
C GLY A 101 -10.57 8.11 -2.93
N ASP A 102 -10.46 8.79 -4.07
CA ASP A 102 -9.20 9.17 -4.72
C ASP A 102 -9.21 10.62 -5.19
N GLY A 103 -8.02 11.15 -5.43
CA GLY A 103 -7.82 12.49 -5.98
C GLY A 103 -8.61 13.56 -5.24
N ALA A 104 -9.37 14.35 -6.00
CA ALA A 104 -10.19 15.42 -5.46
C ALA A 104 -11.36 14.91 -4.62
N GLU A 105 -11.77 13.64 -4.76
CA GLU A 105 -12.89 13.05 -4.03
C GLU A 105 -12.48 12.32 -2.73
N ALA A 106 -11.18 12.32 -2.42
CA ALA A 106 -10.69 11.73 -1.18
C ALA A 106 -11.28 12.38 0.08
N VAL A 107 -11.45 11.57 1.12
CA VAL A 107 -11.86 11.96 2.48
C VAL A 107 -11.01 11.22 3.50
N VAL A 108 -10.87 11.82 4.68
CA VAL A 108 -10.14 11.22 5.81
C VAL A 108 -11.13 10.82 6.87
N LEU A 109 -11.07 9.58 7.32
CA LEU A 109 -11.87 9.08 8.42
C LEU A 109 -10.99 9.03 9.66
N VAL A 110 -11.50 9.54 10.78
CA VAL A 110 -10.80 9.48 12.07
C VAL A 110 -11.72 8.97 13.16
N GLY A 111 -11.15 8.24 14.11
CA GLY A 111 -11.88 7.79 15.29
C GLY A 111 -10.96 7.49 16.46
N ARG A 112 -11.54 6.88 17.50
CA ARG A 112 -10.84 6.51 18.73
C ARG A 112 -10.98 5.02 18.95
N LEU A 113 -9.92 4.40 19.45
CA LEU A 113 -9.97 2.98 19.80
C LEU A 113 -10.90 2.80 21.00
N LEU A 114 -11.58 1.66 21.06
CA LEU A 114 -12.48 1.28 22.15
C LEU A 114 -13.71 2.20 22.34
N VAL A 115 -13.97 3.11 21.40
CA VAL A 115 -15.14 3.99 21.39
C VAL A 115 -15.84 3.86 20.05
N LYS A 116 -17.17 3.83 20.06
CA LYS A 116 -17.97 3.82 18.83
C LYS A 116 -17.85 5.15 18.09
N GLY A 117 -18.07 5.09 16.79
CA GLY A 117 -18.20 6.25 15.93
C GLY A 117 -16.91 6.69 15.25
N TYR A 118 -17.08 7.55 14.26
CA TYR A 118 -16.04 8.15 13.45
C TYR A 118 -16.50 9.50 12.86
N GLU A 119 -15.53 10.29 12.41
CA GLU A 119 -15.75 11.51 11.66
C GLU A 119 -15.15 11.37 10.25
N VAL A 120 -15.89 11.81 9.23
CA VAL A 120 -15.40 12.00 7.87
C VAL A 120 -15.00 13.45 7.70
N LEU A 121 -13.74 13.69 7.38
CA LEU A 121 -13.12 15.00 7.27
C LEU A 121 -12.74 15.30 5.82
N ASP A 122 -12.81 16.59 5.47
CA ASP A 122 -12.13 17.10 4.30
C ASP A 122 -10.60 17.04 4.50
N PRO A 123 -9.81 16.41 3.60
CA PRO A 123 -8.38 16.22 3.80
C PRO A 123 -7.59 17.52 3.92
N THR A 124 -8.07 18.62 3.32
CA THR A 124 -7.33 19.88 3.26
C THR A 124 -7.65 20.80 4.44
N THR A 125 -8.93 20.87 4.84
CA THR A 125 -9.42 21.81 5.85
C THR A 125 -9.63 21.17 7.21
N GLY A 126 -9.78 19.85 7.27
CA GLY A 126 -10.11 19.12 8.50
C GLY A 126 -11.54 19.36 9.00
N VAL A 127 -12.39 19.98 8.17
CA VAL A 127 -13.81 20.21 8.48
C VAL A 127 -14.56 18.88 8.41
N THR A 128 -15.35 18.59 9.44
CA THR A 128 -16.20 17.41 9.49
C THR A 128 -17.34 17.53 8.48
N ARG A 129 -17.40 16.61 7.53
CA ARG A 129 -18.44 16.51 6.50
C ARG A 129 -19.58 15.59 6.92
N ARG A 130 -19.24 14.51 7.60
CA ARG A 130 -20.18 13.51 8.12
C ARG A 130 -19.65 12.97 9.44
N ARG A 131 -20.55 12.61 10.34
CA ARG A 131 -20.24 12.00 11.63
C ARG A 131 -21.20 10.86 11.86
N ASP A 132 -20.69 9.80 12.45
CA ASP A 132 -21.46 8.70 12.98
C ASP A 132 -20.94 8.43 14.38
N ASP A 133 -21.79 8.44 15.40
CA ASP A 133 -21.38 8.22 16.79
C ASP A 133 -21.61 6.77 17.25
N ASP A 134 -22.25 5.94 16.42
CA ASP A 134 -22.73 4.60 16.78
C ASP A 134 -22.09 3.46 15.97
N ALA A 135 -21.39 3.79 14.88
CA ALA A 135 -20.66 2.80 14.08
C ALA A 135 -19.59 2.08 14.90
N VAL A 136 -19.53 0.75 14.76
CA VAL A 136 -18.57 -0.11 15.46
C VAL A 136 -17.36 -0.49 14.60
N ALA A 137 -17.48 -0.36 13.28
CA ALA A 137 -16.47 -0.71 12.30
C ALA A 137 -16.67 0.12 11.03
N VAL A 138 -15.57 0.39 10.33
CA VAL A 138 -15.58 1.09 9.04
C VAL A 138 -14.58 0.44 8.10
N TRP A 139 -14.95 0.26 6.83
CA TRP A 139 -14.04 -0.17 5.76
C TRP A 139 -13.96 0.91 4.69
N THR A 140 -12.74 1.23 4.27
CA THR A 140 -12.48 2.33 3.34
C THR A 140 -11.90 1.83 2.03
N TYR A 141 -12.54 2.23 0.94
CA TYR A 141 -12.11 1.94 -0.41
C TYR A 141 -12.05 3.22 -1.23
N ARG A 142 -11.43 3.14 -2.40
CA ARG A 142 -11.35 4.23 -3.36
C ARG A 142 -12.73 4.69 -3.83
N ASN A 143 -13.66 3.77 -3.99
CA ASN A 143 -14.98 4.03 -4.56
C ASN A 143 -16.13 3.72 -3.60
N LEU A 144 -15.83 3.38 -2.34
CA LEU A 144 -16.84 2.97 -1.37
C LEU A 144 -16.35 3.22 0.06
N LEU A 145 -17.28 3.55 0.95
CA LEU A 145 -17.09 3.50 2.39
C LEU A 145 -18.20 2.62 2.95
N LEU A 146 -17.84 1.63 3.77
CA LEU A 146 -18.79 0.80 4.50
C LEU A 146 -18.68 1.10 5.99
N ASP A 147 -19.79 1.26 6.69
CA ASP A 147 -19.80 1.21 8.15
C ASP A 147 -20.78 0.15 8.65
N ALA A 148 -20.52 -0.36 9.85
CA ALA A 148 -21.43 -1.26 10.54
C ALA A 148 -21.90 -0.59 11.83
N ARG A 149 -23.21 -0.58 12.05
CA ARG A 149 -23.83 -0.18 13.32
C ARG A 149 -24.48 -1.39 13.95
N CYS A 150 -24.22 -1.63 15.23
CA CYS A 150 -24.79 -2.77 15.93
C CYS A 150 -25.58 -2.29 17.16
N ILE A 151 -26.88 -2.60 17.18
CA ILE A 151 -27.75 -2.36 18.33
C ILE A 151 -27.42 -3.40 19.40
N GLU A 152 -27.33 -4.66 18.99
CA GLU A 152 -26.87 -5.80 19.78
C GLU A 152 -25.72 -6.51 19.06
N ALA A 153 -25.01 -7.42 19.74
CA ALA A 153 -23.86 -8.13 19.15
C ALA A 153 -24.22 -8.89 17.86
N THR A 154 -25.46 -9.37 17.75
CA THR A 154 -25.97 -10.14 16.62
C THR A 154 -26.94 -9.37 15.73
N ASP A 155 -27.08 -8.06 15.94
CA ASP A 155 -28.01 -7.20 15.20
C ASP A 155 -27.25 -5.99 14.67
N CYS A 156 -26.60 -6.20 13.52
CA CYS A 156 -25.81 -5.20 12.85
C CYS A 156 -26.42 -4.81 11.50
N THR A 157 -26.40 -3.51 11.21
CA THR A 157 -26.68 -2.96 9.89
C THR A 157 -25.38 -2.49 9.26
N LEU A 158 -25.04 -3.09 8.12
CA LEU A 158 -23.98 -2.63 7.24
C LEU A 158 -24.56 -1.56 6.31
N THR A 159 -23.92 -0.40 6.22
CA THR A 159 -24.34 0.69 5.35
C THR A 159 -23.22 1.03 4.39
N ALA A 160 -23.57 1.15 3.10
CA ALA A 160 -22.65 1.61 2.08
C ALA A 160 -22.87 3.08 1.76
N TRP A 161 -21.76 3.77 1.53
CA TRP A 161 -21.70 5.19 1.25
C TRP A 161 -20.77 5.43 0.07
N ASP A 162 -21.14 6.38 -0.77
CA ASP A 162 -20.13 7.12 -1.53
C ASP A 162 -19.19 7.80 -0.51
N PRO A 163 -17.85 7.75 -0.68
CA PRO A 163 -16.90 8.37 0.24
C PRO A 163 -17.27 9.81 0.66
N ARG A 164 -17.84 10.61 -0.25
CA ARG A 164 -18.28 11.98 0.01
C ARG A 164 -19.79 12.14 0.13
N GLY A 165 -20.53 11.06 -0.09
CA GLY A 165 -21.98 11.03 0.00
C GLY A 165 -22.50 11.32 1.40
N THR A 166 -23.71 11.89 1.43
CA THR A 166 -24.45 12.15 2.67
C THR A 166 -25.65 11.22 2.85
N ALA A 167 -25.96 10.41 1.85
CA ALA A 167 -27.01 9.41 1.88
C ALA A 167 -26.42 8.01 1.61
N PRO A 168 -26.97 6.96 2.24
CA PRO A 168 -26.59 5.59 1.93
C PRO A 168 -26.84 5.22 0.47
N LEU A 169 -25.92 4.46 -0.13
CA LEU A 169 -26.11 3.79 -1.41
C LEU A 169 -27.01 2.56 -1.23
N TRP A 170 -26.76 1.80 -0.17
CA TRP A 170 -27.58 0.66 0.25
C TRP A 170 -27.33 0.35 1.73
N THR A 171 -28.24 -0.43 2.31
CA THR A 171 -28.10 -1.00 3.65
C THR A 171 -28.34 -2.51 3.59
N ALA A 172 -27.68 -3.23 4.49
CA ALA A 172 -27.78 -4.68 4.59
C ALA A 172 -27.78 -5.11 6.06
N PHE A 173 -28.59 -6.11 6.38
CA PHE A 173 -28.52 -6.76 7.68
C PHE A 173 -27.35 -7.74 7.71
N LEU A 174 -26.57 -7.71 8.79
CA LEU A 174 -25.59 -8.73 9.14
C LEU A 174 -25.87 -9.20 10.58
N PRO A 175 -25.80 -10.51 10.85
CA PRO A 175 -26.07 -11.05 12.18
C PRO A 175 -24.92 -10.81 13.17
N GLY A 176 -24.11 -9.78 12.95
CA GLY A 176 -22.88 -9.50 13.67
C GLY A 176 -21.78 -9.03 12.73
N VAL A 177 -20.74 -8.46 13.31
CA VAL A 177 -19.46 -8.22 12.63
C VAL A 177 -18.35 -8.61 13.60
N SER A 178 -17.30 -9.28 13.09
CA SER A 178 -16.05 -9.39 13.84
C SER A 178 -15.38 -8.02 13.89
N SER A 179 -15.86 -7.14 14.74
CA SER A 179 -15.09 -5.97 15.15
C SER A 179 -14.21 -6.42 16.30
N GLY A 180 -12.90 -6.45 16.11
CA GLY A 180 -11.96 -6.52 17.23
C GLY A 180 -12.08 -5.25 18.10
N LEU A 181 -10.98 -4.52 18.25
CA LEU A 181 -11.05 -3.15 18.75
C LEU A 181 -11.89 -2.32 17.75
N LEU A 182 -12.82 -1.49 18.24
CA LEU A 182 -13.61 -0.54 17.43
C LEU A 182 -12.63 0.38 16.67
N ALA A 183 -12.38 0.06 15.40
CA ALA A 183 -11.30 0.60 14.59
C ALA A 183 -11.70 0.59 13.11
N ASP A 184 -10.86 1.20 12.27
CA ASP A 184 -10.95 1.09 10.83
C ASP A 184 -10.44 -0.25 10.31
N ASN A 185 -10.95 -0.59 9.13
CA ASN A 185 -10.65 -1.75 8.30
C ASN A 185 -10.47 -3.07 9.09
N PRO A 186 -11.45 -3.49 9.94
CA PRO A 186 -11.37 -4.79 10.58
C PRO A 186 -11.20 -5.92 9.56
N ASN A 187 -10.49 -6.98 9.95
CA ASN A 187 -10.14 -8.07 9.05
C ASN A 187 -11.38 -8.70 8.39
N LEU A 188 -11.34 -8.78 7.06
CA LEU A 188 -12.25 -9.57 6.25
C LEU A 188 -11.55 -10.85 5.79
N LEU A 189 -12.32 -11.82 5.33
CA LEU A 189 -11.78 -13.05 4.74
C LEU A 189 -11.37 -12.80 3.28
N ASP A 190 -10.14 -12.33 3.08
CA ASP A 190 -9.56 -11.96 1.77
C ASP A 190 -8.11 -12.48 1.65
N THR A 191 -7.27 -11.80 0.90
CA THR A 191 -5.85 -12.06 0.69
C THR A 191 -4.98 -11.22 1.62
N ARG A 192 -3.81 -11.75 1.96
CA ARG A 192 -2.72 -10.98 2.56
C ARG A 192 -1.70 -10.62 1.51
N ARG A 193 -1.28 -9.36 1.52
CA ARG A 193 -0.22 -8.89 0.63
C ARG A 193 1.12 -9.51 1.00
N LEU A 194 1.95 -9.72 -0.02
CA LEU A 194 3.37 -9.97 0.19
C LEU A 194 4.00 -8.70 0.76
N THR A 195 4.49 -8.78 2.00
CA THR A 195 5.15 -7.65 2.66
C THR A 195 6.66 -7.73 2.52
N THR A 196 7.31 -6.59 2.66
CA THR A 196 8.77 -6.50 2.61
C THR A 196 9.27 -5.42 3.53
N ASN A 197 10.52 -5.54 3.96
CA ASN A 197 11.20 -4.45 4.65
C ASN A 197 11.26 -3.20 3.76
N ARG A 198 11.25 -2.04 4.41
CA ARG A 198 11.40 -0.71 3.80
C ARG A 198 10.27 -0.22 2.91
N ILE A 199 9.19 -0.99 2.78
CA ILE A 199 7.97 -0.55 2.11
C ILE A 199 6.82 -0.81 3.07
N HIS A 200 6.07 0.24 3.41
CA HIS A 200 4.92 0.13 4.30
C HIS A 200 3.81 -0.72 3.66
N GLU A 201 3.07 -1.50 4.44
CA GLU A 201 2.04 -2.41 3.91
C GLU A 201 0.88 -1.66 3.23
N GLU A 202 0.59 -0.45 3.72
CA GLU A 202 -0.45 0.45 3.18
C GLU A 202 0.07 1.42 2.11
N VAL A 203 1.28 1.21 1.57
CA VAL A 203 1.93 2.14 0.64
C VAL A 203 1.08 2.47 -0.60
N ALA A 204 0.18 1.57 -1.00
CA ALA A 204 -0.69 1.73 -2.15
C ALA A 204 -1.87 2.69 -1.92
N GLY A 205 -2.16 3.04 -0.66
CA GLY A 205 -3.39 3.74 -0.28
C GLY A 205 -4.65 2.90 -0.52
N PRO A 206 -5.84 3.53 -0.52
CA PRO A 206 -7.10 2.80 -0.68
C PRO A 206 -7.24 2.17 -2.06
N GLU A 207 -7.71 0.93 -2.05
CA GLU A 207 -8.03 0.17 -3.25
C GLU A 207 -9.50 0.26 -3.61
N SER A 208 -9.83 -0.07 -4.86
CA SER A 208 -11.23 -0.27 -5.26
C SER A 208 -11.84 -1.42 -4.46
N VAL A 209 -13.10 -1.27 -4.06
CA VAL A 209 -13.83 -2.35 -3.39
C VAL A 209 -13.92 -3.57 -4.32
N PRO A 210 -13.64 -4.79 -3.83
CA PRO A 210 -13.92 -6.00 -4.60
C PRO A 210 -15.43 -6.17 -4.79
N PRO A 211 -15.88 -6.94 -5.79
CA PRO A 211 -17.31 -7.16 -6.03
C PRO A 211 -18.02 -7.91 -4.89
N LEU A 212 -17.27 -8.62 -4.06
CA LEU A 212 -17.79 -9.36 -2.91
C LEU A 212 -16.88 -9.14 -1.69
N LEU A 213 -17.47 -9.17 -0.50
CA LEU A 213 -16.76 -9.17 0.78
C LEU A 213 -17.17 -10.36 1.63
N GLY A 214 -16.21 -10.97 2.32
CA GLY A 214 -16.43 -12.08 3.25
C GLY A 214 -16.32 -11.62 4.69
N PHE A 215 -17.46 -11.47 5.37
CA PHE A 215 -17.51 -11.08 6.78
C PHE A 215 -17.48 -12.33 7.67
N PRO A 216 -16.46 -12.48 8.54
CA PRO A 216 -16.46 -13.54 9.55
C PRO A 216 -17.38 -13.14 10.71
N VAL A 217 -18.44 -13.93 10.94
CA VAL A 217 -19.43 -13.70 12.00
C VAL A 217 -19.79 -15.04 12.64
N ASP A 218 -19.62 -15.17 13.96
CA ASP A 218 -19.96 -16.36 14.75
C ASP A 218 -19.46 -17.68 14.15
N GLY A 219 -18.22 -17.69 13.65
CA GLY A 219 -17.60 -18.86 13.03
C GLY A 219 -18.09 -19.17 11.62
N ARG A 220 -18.96 -18.34 11.05
CA ARG A 220 -19.48 -18.44 9.69
C ARG A 220 -18.99 -17.28 8.82
N VAL A 221 -19.21 -17.41 7.52
CA VAL A 221 -18.80 -16.44 6.50
C VAL A 221 -20.02 -15.92 5.78
N HIS A 222 -20.28 -14.63 5.95
CA HIS A 222 -21.33 -13.90 5.25
C HIS A 222 -20.74 -13.24 4.01
N VAL A 223 -21.16 -13.70 2.84
CA VAL A 223 -20.70 -13.15 1.56
C VAL A 223 -21.66 -12.05 1.12
N VAL A 224 -21.17 -10.81 1.04
CA VAL A 224 -21.97 -9.64 0.68
C VAL A 224 -21.56 -9.16 -0.71
N ASP A 225 -22.55 -8.95 -1.58
CA ASP A 225 -22.40 -8.25 -2.86
C ASP A 225 -22.27 -6.74 -2.62
N THR A 226 -21.13 -6.16 -3.00
CA THR A 226 -20.83 -4.75 -2.73
C THR A 226 -21.58 -3.79 -3.66
N ALA A 227 -22.11 -4.28 -4.78
CA ALA A 227 -22.93 -3.46 -5.67
C ALA A 227 -24.34 -3.23 -5.12
N THR A 228 -24.91 -4.23 -4.43
CA THR A 228 -26.33 -4.22 -4.02
C THR A 228 -26.56 -4.30 -2.51
N GLY A 229 -25.55 -4.65 -1.73
CA GLY A 229 -25.68 -4.95 -0.30
C GLY A 229 -26.32 -6.30 0.01
N ARG A 230 -26.60 -7.14 -1.00
CA ARG A 230 -27.25 -8.42 -0.77
C ARG A 230 -26.30 -9.42 -0.14
N VAL A 231 -26.72 -10.06 0.95
CA VAL A 231 -26.05 -11.23 1.51
C VAL A 231 -26.38 -12.43 0.62
N LEU A 232 -25.38 -12.96 -0.08
CA LEU A 232 -25.52 -14.05 -1.05
C LEU A 232 -25.39 -15.43 -0.41
N GLN A 233 -24.49 -15.58 0.56
CA GLN A 233 -24.21 -16.84 1.24
C GLN A 233 -23.96 -16.64 2.73
N ASN A 234 -24.20 -17.71 3.47
CA ASN A 234 -23.82 -17.86 4.87
C ASN A 234 -23.24 -19.26 5.08
N VAL A 235 -21.91 -19.40 5.03
CA VAL A 235 -21.21 -20.69 5.00
C VAL A 235 -20.39 -20.89 6.27
N GLU A 236 -20.48 -22.07 6.86
CA GLU A 236 -19.61 -22.48 7.96
C GLU A 236 -18.37 -23.19 7.39
N PRO A 237 -17.14 -22.80 7.76
CA PRO A 237 -15.94 -23.50 7.34
C PRO A 237 -15.92 -24.93 7.87
N GLY A 238 -15.46 -25.87 7.05
CA GLY A 238 -15.09 -27.20 7.54
C GLY A 238 -13.94 -27.15 8.56
N ARG A 239 -13.77 -28.24 9.31
CA ARG A 239 -12.76 -28.35 10.39
C ARG A 239 -11.32 -28.06 9.93
N ASP A 240 -10.96 -28.53 8.74
CA ASP A 240 -9.61 -28.42 8.17
C ASP A 240 -9.61 -27.50 6.92
N GLU A 241 -10.56 -26.56 6.89
CA GLU A 241 -10.85 -25.68 5.77
C GLU A 241 -10.78 -24.21 6.17
N ARG A 242 -10.21 -23.39 5.28
CA ARG A 242 -10.26 -21.94 5.32
C ARG A 242 -11.14 -21.44 4.18
N LEU A 243 -12.04 -20.52 4.49
CA LEU A 243 -12.84 -19.81 3.51
C LEU A 243 -12.26 -18.41 3.27
N ALA A 244 -12.26 -17.95 2.03
CA ALA A 244 -11.88 -16.59 1.65
C ALA A 244 -12.72 -16.10 0.46
N VAL A 245 -13.01 -14.81 0.36
CA VAL A 245 -13.79 -14.22 -0.73
C VAL A 245 -12.85 -13.43 -1.63
N ILE A 246 -12.51 -14.01 -2.79
CA ILE A 246 -11.44 -13.50 -3.66
C ILE A 246 -11.90 -13.60 -5.11
N GLY A 247 -11.62 -12.57 -5.92
CA GLY A 247 -11.92 -12.61 -7.34
C GLY A 247 -13.41 -12.68 -7.68
N GLY A 248 -14.33 -12.44 -6.74
CA GLY A 248 -15.77 -12.68 -6.96
C GLY A 248 -16.19 -14.15 -6.76
N ARG A 249 -15.39 -14.93 -6.04
CA ARG A 249 -15.69 -16.32 -5.66
C ARG A 249 -15.59 -16.51 -4.16
N LEU A 250 -16.36 -17.46 -3.63
CA LEU A 250 -16.08 -18.02 -2.32
C LEU A 250 -15.09 -19.17 -2.51
N LEU A 251 -13.88 -18.98 -2.03
CA LEU A 251 -12.81 -19.96 -2.09
C LEU A 251 -12.85 -20.86 -0.88
N HIS A 252 -12.75 -22.16 -1.14
CA HIS A 252 -12.58 -23.21 -0.16
C HIS A 252 -11.14 -23.72 -0.26
N ILE A 253 -10.37 -23.53 0.81
CA ILE A 253 -8.96 -23.86 0.91
C ILE A 253 -8.82 -24.96 1.96
N ALA A 254 -8.58 -26.18 1.51
CA ALA A 254 -8.46 -27.34 2.39
C ALA A 254 -7.07 -27.97 2.26
N ALA A 255 -6.59 -28.60 3.33
CA ALA A 255 -5.43 -29.45 3.27
C ALA A 255 -5.66 -30.75 4.04
N ARG A 256 -5.19 -31.86 3.46
CA ARG A 256 -5.21 -33.19 4.09
C ARG A 256 -3.79 -33.61 4.43
N SER A 257 -3.61 -34.15 5.64
CA SER A 257 -2.35 -34.76 6.06
C SER A 257 -2.33 -36.23 5.63
N GLU A 258 -1.37 -36.61 4.80
CA GLU A 258 -1.15 -37.99 4.35
C GLU A 258 0.36 -38.23 4.22
N ASP A 259 0.85 -39.37 4.71
CA ASP A 259 2.27 -39.73 4.68
C ASP A 259 3.24 -38.68 5.27
N GLY A 260 2.77 -37.93 6.28
CA GLY A 260 3.55 -36.86 6.90
C GLY A 260 3.68 -35.59 6.05
N SER A 261 2.95 -35.49 4.93
CA SER A 261 2.90 -34.34 4.02
C SER A 261 1.50 -33.74 3.95
N CYS A 262 1.42 -32.44 3.65
CA CYS A 262 0.15 -31.75 3.43
C CYS A 262 -0.19 -31.68 1.95
N TYR A 263 -1.36 -32.17 1.58
CA TYR A 263 -1.91 -32.08 0.22
C TYR A 263 -3.02 -31.04 0.18
N PHE A 264 -2.79 -29.99 -0.60
CA PHE A 264 -3.67 -28.83 -0.68
C PHE A 264 -4.70 -28.98 -1.80
N THR A 265 -5.93 -28.57 -1.53
CA THR A 265 -7.02 -28.48 -2.50
C THR A 265 -7.68 -27.12 -2.39
N LEU A 266 -7.86 -26.47 -3.53
CA LEU A 266 -8.48 -25.17 -3.70
C LEU A 266 -9.71 -25.37 -4.58
N SER A 267 -10.85 -24.79 -4.21
CA SER A 267 -12.00 -24.71 -5.10
C SER A 267 -12.64 -23.33 -5.02
N GLY A 268 -13.12 -22.83 -6.15
CA GLY A 268 -13.88 -21.59 -6.22
C GLY A 268 -15.34 -21.88 -6.49
N ARG A 269 -16.21 -21.41 -5.61
CA ARG A 269 -17.65 -21.56 -5.73
C ARG A 269 -18.30 -20.25 -6.17
N ASP A 270 -19.32 -20.39 -7.00
CA ASP A 270 -20.19 -19.28 -7.33
C ASP A 270 -21.02 -18.90 -6.09
N PRO A 271 -20.97 -17.64 -5.62
CA PRO A 271 -21.65 -17.24 -4.40
C PRO A 271 -23.17 -17.24 -4.55
N VAL A 272 -23.74 -17.21 -5.76
CA VAL A 272 -25.20 -17.19 -5.92
C VAL A 272 -25.76 -18.60 -5.82
N SER A 273 -25.16 -19.54 -6.55
CA SER A 273 -25.63 -20.94 -6.66
C SER A 273 -24.99 -21.90 -5.65
N GLY A 274 -23.86 -21.53 -5.05
CA GLY A 274 -23.05 -22.41 -4.19
C GLY A 274 -22.31 -23.52 -4.95
N GLN A 275 -22.45 -23.58 -6.27
CA GLN A 275 -21.85 -24.61 -7.11
C GLN A 275 -20.35 -24.37 -7.28
N GLU A 276 -19.58 -25.44 -7.28
CA GLU A 276 -18.16 -25.39 -7.62
C GLU A 276 -18.00 -25.04 -9.09
N THR A 277 -17.19 -24.02 -9.38
CA THR A 277 -16.92 -23.54 -10.73
C THR A 277 -15.54 -23.98 -11.22
N TRP A 278 -14.60 -24.15 -10.29
CA TRP A 278 -13.26 -24.65 -10.58
C TRP A 278 -12.66 -25.31 -9.34
N GLN A 279 -11.72 -26.22 -9.57
CA GLN A 279 -10.93 -26.89 -8.54
C GLN A 279 -9.46 -27.00 -8.98
N ARG A 280 -8.54 -26.90 -8.01
CA ARG A 280 -7.11 -27.09 -8.22
C ARG A 280 -6.47 -27.77 -7.02
N THR A 281 -5.52 -28.67 -7.28
CA THR A 281 -4.80 -29.41 -6.24
C THR A 281 -3.31 -29.07 -6.26
N GLY A 282 -2.63 -29.32 -5.14
CA GLY A 282 -1.18 -29.27 -5.02
C GLY A 282 -0.57 -27.90 -4.77
N LEU A 283 -1.36 -26.82 -4.73
CA LEU A 283 -0.85 -25.47 -4.50
C LEU A 283 -0.98 -25.07 -3.03
N ASN A 284 0.16 -24.86 -2.36
CA ASN A 284 0.19 -24.34 -1.00
C ASN A 284 0.11 -22.81 -1.01
N LEU A 285 -1.02 -22.24 -0.58
CA LEU A 285 -1.23 -20.79 -0.49
C LEU A 285 -0.59 -20.15 0.76
N ARG A 286 0.22 -20.92 1.50
CA ARG A 286 0.88 -20.56 2.76
C ARG A 286 -0.13 -20.11 3.83
N THR A 287 -1.26 -20.81 3.85
CA THR A 287 -2.39 -20.65 4.77
C THR A 287 -2.27 -21.56 5.99
N ALA A 288 -1.40 -22.57 5.92
CA ALA A 288 -1.09 -23.46 7.04
C ALA A 288 -0.22 -22.75 8.09
N ASP A 289 -0.52 -22.96 9.37
CA ASP A 289 0.40 -22.57 10.43
C ASP A 289 1.63 -23.50 10.46
N SER A 290 2.69 -23.09 11.16
CA SER A 290 3.94 -23.87 11.26
C SER A 290 3.78 -25.23 11.98
N ALA A 291 2.57 -25.64 12.35
CA ALA A 291 2.26 -26.82 13.15
C ALA A 291 1.13 -27.67 12.53
N GLY A 292 1.33 -28.13 11.29
CA GLY A 292 0.48 -29.14 10.64
C GLY A 292 -0.15 -28.65 9.35
N CYS A 293 -1.26 -29.30 8.95
CA CYS A 293 -2.00 -28.95 7.74
C CYS A 293 -3.24 -28.08 8.01
N VAL A 294 -3.39 -27.53 9.21
CA VAL A 294 -4.56 -26.71 9.56
C VAL A 294 -4.46 -25.35 8.90
N GLN A 295 -5.48 -24.95 8.15
CA GLN A 295 -5.52 -23.71 7.39
C GLN A 295 -6.05 -22.57 8.28
N ARG A 296 -5.16 -21.76 8.85
CA ARG A 296 -5.55 -20.70 9.82
C ARG A 296 -5.38 -19.29 9.31
N GLU A 297 -4.44 -19.09 8.39
CA GLU A 297 -4.14 -17.76 7.86
C GLU A 297 -4.86 -17.54 6.53
N ASP A 298 -5.06 -16.27 6.20
CA ASP A 298 -5.52 -15.88 4.87
C ASP A 298 -4.44 -16.13 3.81
N PRO A 299 -4.84 -16.50 2.58
CA PRO A 299 -3.89 -16.82 1.53
C PRO A 299 -3.12 -15.57 1.09
N TYR A 300 -1.88 -15.77 0.59
CA TYR A 300 -1.17 -14.66 -0.04
C TYR A 300 -1.78 -14.30 -1.39
N GLY A 301 -1.82 -13.01 -1.68
CA GLY A 301 -2.37 -12.50 -2.91
C GLY A 301 -2.50 -10.99 -2.92
N ALA A 302 -3.21 -10.50 -3.93
CA ALA A 302 -3.70 -9.14 -3.98
C ALA A 302 -4.86 -9.09 -4.98
N ARG A 303 -5.91 -8.32 -4.66
CA ARG A 303 -7.08 -8.15 -5.53
C ARG A 303 -7.70 -9.50 -5.89
N ASN A 304 -7.66 -9.88 -7.16
CA ASN A 304 -8.29 -11.09 -7.68
C ASN A 304 -7.34 -12.28 -7.79
N VAL A 305 -6.07 -12.13 -7.37
CA VAL A 305 -5.05 -13.17 -7.59
C VAL A 305 -4.51 -13.73 -6.28
N LEU A 306 -4.12 -15.00 -6.37
CA LEU A 306 -3.54 -15.79 -5.30
C LEU A 306 -2.11 -16.18 -5.63
N VAL A 307 -1.26 -16.25 -4.60
CA VAL A 307 0.13 -16.70 -4.72
C VAL A 307 0.30 -17.97 -3.91
N GLY A 308 0.88 -19.00 -4.53
CA GLY A 308 1.17 -20.25 -3.84
C GLY A 308 2.45 -20.92 -4.31
N VAL A 309 2.78 -22.03 -3.68
CA VAL A 309 3.95 -22.85 -3.96
C VAL A 309 3.48 -24.23 -4.42
N SER A 310 3.92 -24.67 -5.60
CA SER A 310 3.63 -26.02 -6.12
C SER A 310 4.51 -27.08 -5.45
N PRO A 311 4.20 -28.38 -5.60
CA PRO A 311 4.94 -29.45 -4.91
C PRO A 311 6.42 -29.55 -5.31
N ASP A 312 6.77 -29.08 -6.51
CA ASP A 312 8.15 -28.97 -7.00
C ASP A 312 8.89 -27.71 -6.49
N GLY A 313 8.26 -26.92 -5.61
CA GLY A 313 8.85 -25.76 -4.95
C GLY A 313 8.83 -24.46 -5.77
N ARG A 314 8.26 -24.49 -6.99
CA ARG A 314 8.06 -23.30 -7.81
C ARG A 314 6.91 -22.46 -7.28
N GLU A 315 6.98 -21.16 -7.47
CA GLU A 315 5.89 -20.26 -7.10
C GLU A 315 4.94 -20.10 -8.27
N ALA A 316 3.66 -19.91 -7.97
CA ALA A 316 2.65 -19.73 -8.98
C ALA A 316 1.66 -18.64 -8.57
N VAL A 317 1.17 -17.92 -9.58
CA VAL A 317 0.08 -16.95 -9.45
C VAL A 317 -1.16 -17.52 -10.13
N LEU A 318 -2.26 -17.51 -9.39
CA LEU A 318 -3.54 -18.10 -9.77
C LEU A 318 -4.61 -17.01 -9.82
N ASP A 319 -5.48 -17.05 -10.83
CA ASP A 319 -6.69 -16.24 -10.86
C ASP A 319 -7.74 -16.82 -9.90
N GLY A 320 -8.22 -16.02 -8.96
CA GLY A 320 -9.22 -16.45 -7.98
C GLY A 320 -10.61 -16.66 -8.57
N TYR A 321 -10.93 -16.08 -9.73
CA TYR A 321 -12.25 -16.21 -10.35
C TYR A 321 -12.44 -17.55 -11.07
N ASP A 322 -11.44 -18.00 -11.83
CA ASP A 322 -11.53 -19.19 -12.70
C ASP A 322 -10.49 -20.29 -12.42
N GLY A 323 -9.56 -20.08 -11.47
CA GLY A 323 -8.55 -21.08 -11.10
C GLY A 323 -7.47 -21.32 -12.16
N ARG A 324 -7.33 -20.43 -13.15
CA ARG A 324 -6.27 -20.48 -14.17
C ARG A 324 -4.94 -20.02 -13.58
N LEU A 325 -3.87 -20.75 -13.94
CA LEU A 325 -2.50 -20.31 -13.66
C LEU A 325 -2.14 -19.15 -14.58
N LEU A 326 -1.89 -17.99 -13.99
CA LEU A 326 -1.47 -16.77 -14.69
C LEU A 326 0.05 -16.72 -14.84
N LEU A 327 0.76 -17.30 -13.87
CA LEU A 327 2.21 -17.39 -13.86
C LEU A 327 2.65 -18.65 -13.11
N VAL A 328 3.67 -19.32 -13.62
CA VAL A 328 4.47 -20.30 -12.88
C VAL A 328 5.91 -19.84 -13.03
N THR A 329 6.62 -19.68 -11.91
CA THR A 329 8.01 -19.22 -11.92
C THR A 329 8.94 -20.36 -12.34
N GLU A 330 10.16 -20.03 -12.74
CA GLU A 330 11.21 -21.03 -12.89
C GLU A 330 11.72 -21.50 -11.53
N ASN A 331 12.55 -22.54 -11.54
CA ASN A 331 13.20 -23.03 -10.32
C ASN A 331 14.01 -21.93 -9.64
N SER A 332 13.85 -21.78 -8.32
CA SER A 332 14.52 -20.78 -7.48
C SER A 332 14.14 -19.31 -7.75
N GLU A 333 13.25 -19.03 -8.70
CA GLU A 333 12.61 -17.71 -8.80
C GLU A 333 11.60 -17.50 -7.65
N ARG A 334 11.36 -16.23 -7.31
CA ARG A 334 10.46 -15.85 -6.21
C ARG A 334 9.58 -14.68 -6.59
N VAL A 335 8.28 -14.81 -6.36
CA VAL A 335 7.31 -13.71 -6.48
C VAL A 335 7.49 -12.78 -5.27
N LEU A 336 7.73 -11.51 -5.54
CA LEU A 336 7.94 -10.47 -4.52
C LEU A 336 6.68 -9.64 -4.30
N ALA A 337 5.92 -9.38 -5.36
CA ALA A 337 4.69 -8.61 -5.31
C ALA A 337 3.77 -9.02 -6.47
N VAL A 338 2.45 -8.90 -6.26
CA VAL A 338 1.42 -9.09 -7.28
C VAL A 338 0.36 -8.01 -7.17
N ASP A 339 -0.25 -7.66 -8.30
CA ASP A 339 -1.60 -7.13 -8.38
C ASP A 339 -2.41 -8.03 -9.34
N ASP A 340 -3.50 -7.54 -9.95
CA ASP A 340 -4.30 -8.29 -10.92
C ASP A 340 -3.78 -8.21 -12.37
N ARG A 341 -2.71 -7.46 -12.63
CA ARG A 341 -2.14 -7.22 -13.97
C ARG A 341 -0.69 -7.66 -14.10
N TYR A 342 0.09 -7.55 -13.03
CA TYR A 342 1.52 -7.70 -12.99
C TYR A 342 1.96 -8.56 -11.79
N ALA A 343 3.07 -9.26 -12.00
CA ALA A 343 3.84 -9.89 -10.93
C ALA A 343 5.29 -9.41 -11.00
N MET A 344 5.86 -9.07 -9.85
CA MET A 344 7.29 -8.79 -9.72
C MET A 344 7.99 -10.05 -9.23
N VAL A 345 8.96 -10.54 -9.99
CA VAL A 345 9.63 -11.82 -9.78
C VAL A 345 11.13 -11.60 -9.67
N ARG A 346 11.72 -12.04 -8.57
CA ARG A 346 13.17 -12.15 -8.42
C ARG A 346 13.69 -13.35 -9.19
N THR A 347 14.71 -13.13 -10.01
CA THR A 347 15.38 -14.17 -10.79
C THR A 347 16.11 -15.16 -9.88
N ALA A 348 16.39 -16.36 -10.41
CA ALA A 348 17.03 -17.45 -9.68
C ALA A 348 18.43 -17.09 -9.13
N ASP A 349 19.19 -16.26 -9.86
CA ASP A 349 20.49 -15.73 -9.44
C ASP A 349 20.40 -14.66 -8.34
N ARG A 350 19.18 -14.21 -8.01
CA ARG A 350 18.86 -13.16 -7.03
C ARG A 350 19.47 -11.79 -7.34
N GLY A 351 19.97 -11.58 -8.55
CA GLY A 351 20.60 -10.32 -8.97
C GLY A 351 19.67 -9.37 -9.73
N THR A 352 18.47 -9.84 -10.08
CA THR A 352 17.51 -9.09 -10.90
C THR A 352 16.09 -9.27 -10.37
N VAL A 353 15.29 -8.21 -10.49
CA VAL A 353 13.83 -8.30 -10.41
C VAL A 353 13.24 -8.00 -11.77
N SER A 354 12.33 -8.86 -12.22
CA SER A 354 11.59 -8.72 -13.47
C SER A 354 10.12 -8.48 -13.18
N THR A 355 9.47 -7.65 -13.98
CA THR A 355 8.01 -7.51 -13.95
C THR A 355 7.42 -8.27 -15.12
N ARG A 356 6.44 -9.11 -14.83
CA ARG A 356 5.74 -9.96 -15.80
C ARG A 356 4.27 -9.58 -15.84
N THR A 357 3.69 -9.49 -17.03
CA THR A 357 2.24 -9.38 -17.17
C THR A 357 1.57 -10.71 -16.89
N LEU A 358 0.52 -10.70 -16.07
CA LEU A 358 -0.23 -11.90 -15.69
C LEU A 358 -1.13 -12.44 -16.82
N SER A 359 -1.54 -11.58 -17.76
CA SER A 359 -2.35 -12.00 -18.91
C SER A 359 -1.61 -12.90 -19.91
N SER A 360 -0.28 -12.80 -19.98
CA SER A 360 0.51 -13.54 -20.97
C SER A 360 1.82 -14.14 -20.44
N GLY A 361 2.14 -13.96 -19.16
CA GLY A 361 3.41 -14.35 -18.54
C GLY A 361 4.65 -13.59 -19.05
N ARG A 362 4.49 -12.64 -19.99
CA ARG A 362 5.62 -11.97 -20.67
C ARG A 362 6.33 -11.02 -19.72
N VAL A 363 7.66 -11.06 -19.72
CA VAL A 363 8.51 -10.06 -19.09
C VAL A 363 8.31 -8.72 -19.79
N ARG A 364 7.98 -7.68 -19.03
CA ARG A 364 7.85 -6.30 -19.51
C ARG A 364 9.15 -5.54 -19.38
N TRP A 365 9.82 -5.72 -18.26
CA TRP A 365 11.10 -5.11 -17.97
C TRP A 365 11.82 -5.89 -16.88
N ASN A 366 13.12 -5.66 -16.76
CA ASN A 366 13.98 -6.18 -15.72
C ASN A 366 14.83 -5.05 -15.12
N ARG A 367 15.21 -5.19 -13.84
CA ARG A 367 16.06 -4.25 -13.13
C ARG A 367 17.06 -5.00 -12.25
N PRO A 368 18.34 -4.61 -12.27
CA PRO A 368 19.29 -5.08 -11.27
C PRO A 368 18.76 -4.75 -9.88
N ALA A 369 18.87 -5.72 -8.97
CA ALA A 369 18.41 -5.59 -7.61
C ALA A 369 19.26 -6.48 -6.69
N GLY A 370 19.45 -6.06 -5.45
CA GLY A 370 20.16 -6.86 -4.46
C GLY A 370 19.40 -8.14 -4.11
N ALA A 371 20.11 -9.15 -3.61
CA ALA A 371 19.52 -10.44 -3.23
C ALA A 371 18.44 -10.35 -2.14
N LYS A 372 18.37 -9.23 -1.43
CA LYS A 372 17.39 -8.92 -0.39
C LYS A 372 16.39 -7.81 -0.80
N ALA A 373 16.37 -7.41 -2.07
CA ALA A 373 15.53 -6.32 -2.54
C ALA A 373 14.05 -6.59 -2.26
N GLY A 374 13.40 -5.65 -1.57
CA GLY A 374 11.95 -5.64 -1.43
C GLY A 374 11.27 -5.13 -2.69
N ALA A 375 10.04 -5.58 -2.93
CA ALA A 375 9.20 -5.00 -3.98
C ALA A 375 7.75 -4.84 -3.51
N ALA A 376 7.06 -3.87 -4.10
CA ALA A 376 5.61 -3.72 -3.95
C ALA A 376 5.01 -3.16 -5.25
N LEU A 377 3.76 -3.53 -5.52
CA LEU A 377 2.98 -2.95 -6.60
C LEU A 377 1.88 -2.06 -6.01
N THR A 378 1.83 -0.83 -6.52
CA THR A 378 0.76 0.13 -6.24
C THR A 378 0.05 0.48 -7.56
N PRO A 379 -1.12 1.12 -7.51
CA PRO A 379 -1.82 1.57 -8.71
C PRO A 379 -0.98 2.52 -9.60
N TYR A 380 0.01 3.21 -9.02
CA TYR A 380 0.76 4.27 -9.68
C TYR A 380 2.23 3.92 -9.96
N ALA A 381 2.82 3.01 -9.18
CA ALA A 381 4.23 2.65 -9.29
C ALA A 381 4.52 1.22 -8.83
N ALA A 382 5.51 0.60 -9.46
CA ALA A 382 6.24 -0.55 -8.96
C ALA A 382 7.42 -0.04 -8.13
N LEU A 383 7.47 -0.43 -6.85
CA LEU A 383 8.53 -0.05 -5.93
C LEU A 383 9.58 -1.14 -5.83
N LEU A 384 10.85 -0.75 -5.81
CA LEU A 384 11.99 -1.62 -5.47
C LEU A 384 12.82 -0.96 -4.38
N ALA A 385 13.04 -1.67 -3.28
CA ALA A 385 13.82 -1.20 -2.14
C ALA A 385 15.04 -2.11 -1.90
N ASP A 386 16.24 -1.55 -2.07
CA ASP A 386 17.51 -2.25 -1.87
C ASP A 386 18.21 -1.78 -0.59
N GLU A 387 18.81 -2.72 0.15
CA GLU A 387 19.59 -2.42 1.36
C GLU A 387 21.08 -2.17 1.07
N LYS A 388 21.60 -2.67 -0.06
CA LYS A 388 23.04 -2.61 -0.38
C LYS A 388 23.28 -2.44 -1.89
N PRO A 389 23.54 -1.21 -2.38
CA PRO A 389 23.47 0.06 -1.64
C PRO A 389 22.02 0.41 -1.27
N ASN A 390 21.86 1.27 -0.25
CA ASN A 390 20.56 1.80 0.16
C ASN A 390 19.90 2.59 -0.99
N ARG A 391 18.93 1.97 -1.66
CA ARG A 391 18.20 2.58 -2.77
C ARG A 391 16.70 2.32 -2.67
N LEU A 392 15.93 3.28 -3.14
CA LEU A 392 14.49 3.15 -3.34
C LEU A 392 14.16 3.65 -4.74
N LEU A 393 13.55 2.79 -5.55
CA LEU A 393 13.14 3.10 -6.91
C LEU A 393 11.62 3.04 -7.00
N ALA A 394 11.03 4.03 -7.67
CA ALA A 394 9.67 3.99 -8.15
C ALA A 394 9.70 3.91 -9.67
N LEU A 395 9.06 2.90 -10.23
CA LEU A 395 9.05 2.59 -11.66
C LEU A 395 7.62 2.56 -12.17
N ASP A 396 7.41 2.92 -13.43
CA ASP A 396 6.16 2.67 -14.12
C ASP A 396 5.94 1.14 -14.22
N PRO A 397 4.82 0.58 -13.71
CA PRO A 397 4.62 -0.86 -13.68
C PRO A 397 4.63 -1.51 -15.06
N ALA A 398 4.12 -0.81 -16.08
CA ALA A 398 3.94 -1.36 -17.42
C ALA A 398 5.24 -1.34 -18.25
N THR A 399 6.00 -0.25 -18.15
CA THR A 399 7.16 0.05 -19.01
C THR A 399 8.49 -0.08 -18.29
N GLY A 400 8.50 -0.02 -16.96
CA GLY A 400 9.71 -0.01 -16.15
C GLY A 400 10.45 1.32 -16.19
N ARG A 401 9.87 2.37 -16.79
CA ARG A 401 10.42 3.72 -16.81
C ARG A 401 10.61 4.23 -15.38
N GLU A 402 11.74 4.85 -15.11
CA GLU A 402 12.03 5.42 -13.80
C GLU A 402 11.14 6.65 -13.55
N LEU A 403 10.37 6.59 -12.45
CA LEU A 403 9.57 7.70 -11.95
C LEU A 403 10.36 8.47 -10.88
N ALA A 404 11.06 7.74 -10.01
CA ALA A 404 12.01 8.28 -9.05
C ALA A 404 13.10 7.23 -8.73
N VAL A 405 14.33 7.70 -8.51
CA VAL A 405 15.46 6.87 -8.06
C VAL A 405 16.15 7.61 -6.93
N LEU A 406 16.14 7.01 -5.75
CA LEU A 406 16.66 7.62 -4.53
C LEU A 406 17.77 6.77 -3.94
N ARG A 407 18.82 7.43 -3.44
CA ARG A 407 19.75 6.87 -2.46
C ARG A 407 19.25 7.28 -1.09
N THR A 408 18.70 6.34 -0.35
CA THR A 408 18.05 6.61 0.94
C THR A 408 17.93 5.33 1.75
N SER A 409 18.00 5.44 3.08
CA SER A 409 17.61 4.43 4.07
C SER A 409 16.12 4.49 4.42
N ALA A 410 15.44 5.58 4.08
CA ALA A 410 14.03 5.79 4.40
C ALA A 410 13.12 4.74 3.78
N ASN A 411 11.98 4.53 4.42
CA ASN A 411 10.95 3.61 3.97
C ASN A 411 10.00 4.34 3.02
N ALA A 412 9.48 3.64 2.01
CA ALA A 412 8.32 4.12 1.26
C ALA A 412 7.07 4.00 2.16
N LEU A 413 6.42 5.13 2.44
CA LEU A 413 5.26 5.18 3.34
C LEU A 413 3.93 5.28 2.58
N ALA A 414 3.90 6.06 1.49
CA ALA A 414 2.70 6.23 0.65
C ALA A 414 3.09 6.53 -0.79
N VAL A 415 2.29 6.07 -1.76
CA VAL A 415 2.44 6.39 -3.18
C VAL A 415 1.13 6.94 -3.74
N GLY A 416 1.22 8.06 -4.43
CA GLY A 416 0.13 8.66 -5.19
C GLY A 416 0.48 8.81 -6.67
N PRO A 417 -0.41 9.39 -7.49
CA PRO A 417 -0.21 9.51 -8.93
C PRO A 417 0.98 10.41 -9.31
N ALA A 418 1.29 11.44 -8.50
CA ALA A 418 2.32 12.43 -8.81
C ALA A 418 3.64 12.22 -8.05
N GLY A 419 3.71 11.27 -7.11
CA GLY A 419 4.88 11.10 -6.25
C GLY A 419 4.66 10.13 -5.10
N MET A 420 5.62 10.09 -4.18
CA MET A 420 5.58 9.23 -3.01
C MET A 420 6.08 9.93 -1.75
N VAL A 421 5.57 9.52 -0.59
CA VAL A 421 6.06 9.94 0.72
C VAL A 421 7.04 8.90 1.23
N ILE A 422 8.22 9.34 1.63
CA ILE A 422 9.24 8.51 2.29
C ILE A 422 9.43 8.96 3.74
N GLY A 423 9.92 8.08 4.60
CA GLY A 423 10.24 8.48 5.97
C GLY A 423 11.19 7.58 6.73
N GLU A 424 11.87 8.17 7.70
CA GLU A 424 12.81 7.54 8.61
C GLU A 424 12.59 8.08 10.03
N GLY A 425 12.17 7.19 10.95
CA GLY A 425 11.84 7.58 12.32
C GLY A 425 10.72 8.62 12.37
N ARG A 426 11.06 9.88 12.64
CA ARG A 426 10.12 11.01 12.75
C ARG A 426 10.23 11.99 11.58
N GLU A 427 11.07 11.70 10.61
CA GLU A 427 11.24 12.53 9.43
C GLU A 427 10.46 11.92 8.28
N ILE A 428 9.68 12.74 7.60
CA ILE A 428 8.95 12.38 6.38
C ILE A 428 9.30 13.40 5.30
N GLY A 429 9.29 12.96 4.05
CA GLY A 429 9.52 13.83 2.90
C GLY A 429 8.75 13.38 1.69
N TYR A 430 8.46 14.32 0.79
CA TYR A 430 7.73 14.03 -0.44
C TYR A 430 8.64 14.08 -1.66
N VAL A 431 8.58 13.03 -2.45
CA VAL A 431 9.34 12.85 -3.68
C VAL A 431 8.36 12.94 -4.84
N ARG A 432 8.59 13.90 -5.75
CA ARG A 432 7.78 14.02 -6.96
C ARG A 432 8.29 13.08 -8.05
N PHE A 433 7.39 12.40 -8.75
CA PHE A 433 7.73 11.63 -9.92
C PHE A 433 8.15 12.54 -11.08
N GLY A 434 9.15 12.11 -11.84
CA GLY A 434 9.73 12.89 -12.95
C GLY A 434 10.77 13.93 -12.54
N ALA A 435 11.07 14.08 -11.24
CA ALA A 435 12.18 14.93 -10.78
C ALA A 435 13.57 14.34 -11.07
N ALA A 436 13.65 13.06 -11.46
CA ALA A 436 14.88 12.34 -11.75
C ALA A 436 15.31 12.49 -13.22
N THR A 437 15.63 13.70 -13.64
CA THR A 437 16.63 13.94 -14.69
C THR A 437 17.76 14.74 -14.07
N GLY A 438 18.52 14.08 -13.20
CA GLY A 438 19.84 14.54 -12.79
C GLY A 438 20.85 14.05 -13.82
N ASP A 439 21.49 15.01 -14.48
CA ASP A 439 22.46 14.89 -15.57
C ASP A 439 23.32 13.63 -15.59
N ALA A 440 23.25 12.89 -16.71
CA ALA A 440 24.34 12.03 -17.15
C ALA A 440 25.38 12.89 -17.89
N PRO A 441 26.69 12.81 -17.57
CA PRO A 441 27.69 13.60 -18.25
C PRO A 441 28.03 13.01 -19.63
N GLY A 442 27.71 13.78 -20.68
CA GLY A 442 28.48 13.84 -21.93
C GLY A 442 28.14 12.84 -23.04
N ALA A 443 27.52 13.34 -24.10
CA ALA A 443 27.92 13.04 -25.48
C ALA A 443 27.49 14.23 -26.36
N GLY A 444 28.47 14.90 -26.96
CA GLY A 444 28.26 16.12 -27.74
C GLY A 444 27.42 15.90 -29.00
N ASP A 445 26.56 16.87 -29.28
CA ASP A 445 25.90 17.03 -30.57
C ASP A 445 26.87 17.64 -31.59
N PRO A 446 27.16 16.98 -32.72
CA PRO A 446 27.48 17.68 -33.94
C PRO A 446 26.19 17.90 -34.73
N ALA A 447 25.93 19.19 -34.97
CA ALA A 447 25.09 19.75 -36.02
C ALA A 447 24.55 18.75 -37.07
N ARG A 448 23.24 18.76 -37.26
CA ARG A 448 22.67 18.35 -38.54
C ARG A 448 21.62 19.34 -39.02
N ASP A 449 22.01 19.96 -40.13
CA ASP A 449 21.30 20.96 -40.89
C ASP A 449 19.89 20.53 -41.27
N GLY A 450 19.00 21.52 -41.23
CA GLY A 450 17.67 21.41 -41.78
C GLY A 450 17.70 21.24 -43.29
N ASN A 451 16.83 20.37 -43.77
CA ASN A 451 16.12 20.55 -45.04
C ASN A 451 14.90 19.62 -45.04
N GLY A 452 13.72 20.22 -44.89
CA GLY A 452 12.48 19.62 -45.40
C GLY A 452 12.49 19.63 -46.93
N PRO A 453 11.67 18.78 -47.58
CA PRO A 453 10.35 19.29 -47.96
C PRO A 453 9.19 18.28 -47.84
N ALA A 454 7.99 18.82 -47.64
CA ALA A 454 6.67 18.20 -47.84
C ALA A 454 6.29 18.18 -49.35
N PRO A 455 5.07 17.78 -49.78
CA PRO A 455 4.09 16.75 -49.35
C PRO A 455 3.68 15.80 -50.51
N GLY A 456 3.03 14.67 -50.22
CA GLY A 456 2.39 13.79 -51.22
C GLY A 456 0.86 13.71 -51.03
N PRO A 457 0.04 13.63 -52.11
CA PRO A 457 -1.42 13.73 -52.01
C PRO A 457 -2.17 12.38 -51.93
N ALA A 458 -3.26 12.41 -51.16
CA ALA A 458 -4.57 11.74 -51.24
C ALA A 458 -4.74 10.30 -51.78
N GLY A 459 -5.48 9.48 -51.01
CA GLY A 459 -6.20 8.29 -51.49
C GLY A 459 -6.66 7.34 -50.36
N THR A 460 -7.80 7.62 -49.72
CA THR A 460 -9.08 6.85 -49.79
C THR A 460 -9.11 5.45 -49.15
N GLY A 461 -10.10 5.22 -48.28
CA GLY A 461 -10.68 3.89 -48.06
C GLY A 461 -10.67 3.43 -46.60
N GLY A 462 -11.65 3.89 -45.82
CA GLY A 462 -11.88 3.43 -44.47
C GLY A 462 -12.28 1.95 -44.43
N VAL A 463 -11.60 1.21 -43.56
CA VAL A 463 -12.06 -0.07 -43.00
C VAL A 463 -12.03 0.14 -41.48
N PRO A 464 -13.14 -0.04 -40.74
CA PRO A 464 -13.09 0.04 -39.28
C PRO A 464 -12.19 -1.10 -38.78
N GLY A 465 -11.04 -0.75 -38.23
CA GLY A 465 -10.24 -1.68 -37.43
C GLY A 465 -11.04 -2.12 -36.20
N PRO A 466 -10.74 -3.32 -35.65
CA PRO A 466 -11.45 -3.85 -34.51
C PRO A 466 -11.35 -2.87 -33.34
N GLN A 467 -12.49 -2.58 -32.71
CA GLN A 467 -12.55 -1.84 -31.45
C GLN A 467 -11.49 -2.40 -30.50
N ASP A 468 -10.60 -1.52 -30.04
CA ASP A 468 -9.65 -1.81 -28.98
C ASP A 468 -10.42 -2.34 -27.78
N SER A 469 -10.41 -3.67 -27.63
CA SER A 469 -11.06 -4.34 -26.51
C SER A 469 -10.22 -4.10 -25.26
N CYS A 470 -10.44 -2.96 -24.62
CA CYS A 470 -10.19 -2.88 -23.19
C CYS A 470 -10.99 -4.02 -22.56
N GLY A 471 -10.29 -4.94 -21.90
CA GLY A 471 -10.89 -6.12 -21.29
C GLY A 471 -12.06 -5.78 -20.34
N PRO A 472 -12.74 -6.79 -19.79
CA PRO A 472 -14.11 -6.70 -19.26
C PRO A 472 -14.36 -5.74 -18.08
N LYS A 473 -13.37 -4.95 -17.64
CA LYS A 473 -13.49 -4.05 -16.49
C LYS A 473 -13.21 -2.57 -16.75
N ASN A 474 -12.77 -2.13 -17.94
CA ASN A 474 -12.71 -0.70 -18.34
C ASN A 474 -12.18 0.34 -17.32
N GLU A 475 -11.42 -0.05 -16.29
CA GLU A 475 -11.17 0.83 -15.13
C GLU A 475 -10.14 1.94 -15.37
N LEU A 476 -9.46 1.97 -16.54
CA LEU A 476 -8.47 3.00 -16.88
C LEU A 476 -8.37 3.21 -18.40
N CYS A 477 -9.49 3.49 -19.08
CA CYS A 477 -9.41 3.94 -20.47
C CYS A 477 -9.01 5.42 -20.48
N VAL A 478 -7.84 5.73 -21.05
CA VAL A 478 -7.49 7.11 -21.41
C VAL A 478 -8.56 7.58 -22.41
N PRO A 479 -9.25 8.71 -22.18
CA PRO A 479 -10.17 9.22 -23.17
C PRO A 479 -9.38 9.53 -24.45
N THR A 480 -9.80 8.96 -25.57
CA THR A 480 -9.33 9.42 -26.87
C THR A 480 -9.65 10.91 -27.00
N ASP A 481 -8.61 11.69 -27.23
CA ASP A 481 -8.70 13.10 -27.56
C ASP A 481 -9.40 13.20 -28.92
N ASP A 482 -10.72 13.40 -28.91
CA ASP A 482 -11.48 13.72 -30.13
C ASP A 482 -11.17 15.18 -30.49
N GLY A 483 -10.03 15.36 -31.13
CA GLY A 483 -9.61 16.63 -31.71
C GLY A 483 -10.66 17.15 -32.69
N LYS A 484 -11.09 18.39 -32.45
CA LYS A 484 -11.59 19.31 -33.47
C LYS A 484 -10.67 20.51 -33.58
#